data_AF-A0A1E3B918-F1
#
_entry.id   AF-A0A1E3B918-F1
#
_cell.length_a   1.000
_cell.length_b   1.000
_cell.length_c   1.000
_cell.angle_alpha   90.00
_cell.angle_beta   90.00
_cell.angle_gamma   90.00
#
_symmetry.space_group_name_H-M   'P 1'
#
loop_
_entity.id
_entity.type
_entity.pdbx_description
1 polymer ?
#
loop_
_entity_poly.entity_id
_entity_poly.type
_entity_poly.pdbx_seq_one_letter_code
_entity_poly.pdbx_strand_id
1 'polypeptide(L)'
;MKIPQILAAFLLTVGSQHALAAPVNDKEVQDLETRSTNTGNNAAGGNTASNPIEVEINVSYDSAVTFDADCWAMLCKGKPHVLRRYKETDDNRKATGSNANAEPFKKAHQAQASKRGVKVPPAPNQYSGQQPYTSAEEFPFASATQGGKGAYLFPAPRGAQNSQGGIMGGVYSHYGIDPYSKNAANNNGCDDNWYKIVKFTGSLGPYCKAFNNHINSATKPSECNSGTKVAGDWGFDVAEYAYEFTGPDFSYVGK
;
A
#
# COMPACT_ATOMS: atom_id res chain seq x y z
N MET A 1 -19.21 51.09 -79.73
CA MET A 1 -20.38 51.99 -79.66
C MET A 1 -21.57 51.17 -79.14
N LYS A 2 -22.14 51.55 -77.97
CA LYS A 2 -23.47 51.21 -77.39
C LYS A 2 -23.90 49.73 -77.11
N ILE A 3 -23.82 49.32 -75.83
CA ILE A 3 -24.83 48.81 -74.82
C ILE A 3 -26.24 48.34 -75.34
N PRO A 4 -27.10 47.50 -74.67
CA PRO A 4 -27.08 46.67 -73.41
C PRO A 4 -27.67 45.22 -73.49
N GLN A 5 -27.63 44.46 -72.37
CA GLN A 5 -28.76 43.86 -71.61
C GLN A 5 -28.24 42.75 -70.67
N ILE A 6 -28.18 42.92 -69.34
CA ILE A 6 -29.20 42.81 -68.24
C ILE A 6 -29.22 41.42 -67.54
N LEU A 7 -29.05 41.51 -66.20
CA LEU A 7 -29.44 40.64 -65.06
C LEU A 7 -28.78 39.28 -64.80
N ALA A 8 -28.09 39.18 -63.65
CA ALA A 8 -28.57 38.37 -62.53
C ALA A 8 -27.91 38.88 -61.22
N ALA A 9 -28.74 39.19 -60.22
CA ALA A 9 -28.34 39.62 -58.88
C ALA A 9 -28.41 38.43 -57.92
N PHE A 10 -27.46 38.33 -56.99
CA PHE A 10 -27.67 37.66 -55.70
C PHE A 10 -26.86 38.38 -54.62
N LEU A 11 -27.61 38.97 -53.67
CA LEU A 11 -27.13 39.59 -52.43
C LEU A 11 -26.95 38.48 -51.38
N LEU A 12 -25.81 38.46 -50.70
CA LEU A 12 -25.65 37.75 -49.43
C LEU A 12 -25.21 38.77 -48.37
N THR A 13 -26.14 39.11 -47.50
CA THR A 13 -25.93 39.97 -46.33
C THR A 13 -25.30 39.16 -45.20
N VAL A 14 -24.23 39.72 -44.62
CA VAL A 14 -23.57 39.19 -43.42
C VAL A 14 -24.40 39.61 -42.20
N GLY A 15 -24.99 38.64 -41.52
CA GLY A 15 -25.70 38.86 -40.26
C GLY A 15 -24.76 38.61 -39.08
N SER A 16 -24.33 39.67 -38.40
CA SER A 16 -23.79 39.61 -37.05
C SER A 16 -24.94 39.79 -36.07
N GLN A 17 -25.21 38.80 -35.21
CA GLN A 17 -26.05 38.99 -34.03
C GLN A 17 -25.22 38.81 -32.77
N HIS A 18 -25.15 39.91 -32.02
CA HIS A 18 -24.67 40.00 -30.66
C HIS A 18 -25.59 39.20 -29.73
N ALA A 19 -25.04 38.24 -29.00
CA ALA A 19 -25.69 37.71 -27.80
C ALA A 19 -25.23 38.53 -26.59
N LEU A 20 -26.20 39.14 -25.93
CA LEU A 20 -26.08 39.92 -24.70
C LEU A 20 -25.64 39.01 -23.54
N ALA A 21 -24.63 39.44 -22.79
CA ALA A 21 -24.27 38.85 -21.51
C ALA A 21 -25.38 39.09 -20.48
N ALA A 22 -25.83 38.02 -19.80
CA ALA A 22 -26.72 38.11 -18.66
C ALA A 22 -25.93 38.48 -17.39
N PRO A 23 -26.54 39.22 -16.44
CA PRO A 23 -25.87 39.76 -15.27
C PRO A 23 -25.51 38.68 -14.23
N VAL A 24 -24.38 38.90 -13.56
CA VAL A 24 -23.84 38.10 -12.46
C VAL A 24 -24.66 38.41 -11.20
N ASN A 25 -25.21 37.38 -10.55
CA ASN A 25 -25.76 37.53 -9.21
C ASN A 25 -24.78 36.88 -8.23
N ASP A 26 -23.86 37.69 -7.73
CA ASP A 26 -22.99 37.32 -6.60
C ASP A 26 -23.82 37.34 -5.32
N LYS A 27 -24.11 36.15 -4.76
CA LYS A 27 -24.24 35.92 -3.31
C LYS A 27 -24.43 34.42 -3.03
N GLU A 28 -23.50 33.91 -2.21
CA GLU A 28 -23.45 32.58 -1.58
C GLU A 28 -23.32 31.37 -2.51
N VAL A 29 -22.11 31.17 -3.02
CA VAL A 29 -21.59 29.81 -3.25
C VAL A 29 -21.13 29.29 -1.88
N GLN A 30 -22.03 28.60 -1.17
CA GLN A 30 -21.56 27.51 -0.31
C GLN A 30 -21.00 26.46 -1.26
N ASP A 31 -19.67 26.41 -1.41
CA ASP A 31 -18.98 25.26 -1.95
C ASP A 31 -19.20 24.09 -0.97
N LEU A 32 -20.36 23.45 -1.11
CA LEU A 32 -20.55 22.07 -0.71
C LEU A 32 -19.69 21.25 -1.67
N GLU A 33 -18.45 21.00 -1.25
CA GLU A 33 -17.62 19.98 -1.85
C GLU A 33 -18.47 18.72 -2.05
N THR A 34 -18.59 18.35 -3.32
CA THR A 34 -19.27 17.14 -3.73
C THR A 34 -18.43 15.98 -3.21
N ARG A 35 -18.73 15.48 -2.00
CA ARG A 35 -18.37 14.11 -1.63
C ARG A 35 -18.88 13.24 -2.76
N SER A 36 -17.97 12.69 -3.55
CA SER A 36 -18.29 11.66 -4.53
C SER A 36 -18.94 10.51 -3.76
N THR A 37 -20.26 10.51 -3.78
CA THR A 37 -21.09 9.39 -3.39
C THR A 37 -21.03 8.43 -4.57
N ASN A 38 -19.93 7.68 -4.66
CA ASN A 38 -19.98 6.38 -5.30
C ASN A 38 -20.79 5.45 -4.38
N THR A 39 -22.10 5.68 -4.36
CA THR A 39 -23.12 4.73 -3.92
C THR A 39 -23.16 3.59 -4.93
N GLY A 40 -22.28 2.62 -4.73
CA GLY A 40 -22.34 1.30 -5.32
C GLY A 40 -22.16 0.26 -4.23
N ASN A 41 -23.22 0.00 -3.47
CA ASN A 41 -23.40 -1.12 -2.55
C ASN A 41 -22.26 -1.40 -1.56
N ASN A 42 -22.28 -0.81 -0.36
CA ASN A 42 -21.70 -1.44 0.84
C ASN A 42 -22.38 -0.88 2.09
N ALA A 43 -22.94 -1.77 2.91
CA ALA A 43 -23.35 -1.43 4.27
C ALA A 43 -22.10 -1.04 5.08
N ALA A 44 -21.93 0.25 5.39
CA ALA A 44 -21.02 0.81 6.42
C ALA A 44 -19.85 -0.11 6.85
N GLY A 45 -19.03 -0.50 5.88
CA GLY A 45 -17.86 -1.36 6.08
C GLY A 45 -16.72 -0.55 6.64
N GLY A 46 -15.92 -1.14 7.52
CA GLY A 46 -14.78 -0.51 8.17
C GLY A 46 -14.92 -0.41 9.67
N ASN A 47 -16.16 -0.42 10.17
CA ASN A 47 -16.52 -0.21 11.59
C ASN A 47 -15.92 -1.22 12.58
N THR A 48 -15.66 -2.44 12.12
CA THR A 48 -15.18 -3.54 12.97
C THR A 48 -14.27 -4.47 12.19
N ALA A 49 -13.47 -5.27 12.90
CA ALA A 49 -12.70 -6.35 12.30
C ALA A 49 -13.58 -7.40 11.59
N SER A 50 -14.85 -7.56 12.01
CA SER A 50 -15.81 -8.49 11.40
C SER A 50 -16.51 -7.94 10.16
N ASN A 51 -16.49 -6.62 9.96
CA ASN A 51 -17.02 -5.96 8.77
C ASN A 51 -16.00 -4.92 8.26
N PRO A 52 -14.82 -5.35 7.78
CA PRO A 52 -13.76 -4.44 7.33
C PRO A 52 -14.04 -3.93 5.90
N ILE A 53 -13.40 -2.83 5.51
CA ILE A 53 -13.35 -2.38 4.10
C ILE A 53 -12.45 -3.34 3.32
N GLU A 54 -12.99 -4.03 2.31
CA GLU A 54 -12.17 -4.88 1.45
C GLU A 54 -11.36 -4.03 0.47
N VAL A 55 -10.04 -4.22 0.45
CA VAL A 55 -9.12 -3.44 -0.39
C VAL A 55 -8.34 -4.34 -1.35
N GLU A 56 -8.19 -3.85 -2.58
CA GLU A 56 -7.25 -4.37 -3.55
C GLU A 56 -6.02 -3.45 -3.62
N ILE A 57 -4.83 -4.05 -3.66
CA ILE A 57 -3.57 -3.30 -3.70
C ILE A 57 -2.92 -3.49 -5.08
N ASN A 58 -2.77 -2.40 -5.84
CA ASN A 58 -2.06 -2.42 -7.11
C ASN A 58 -0.56 -2.19 -6.89
N VAL A 59 0.22 -3.25 -7.09
CA VAL A 59 1.65 -3.33 -6.81
C VAL A 59 2.44 -2.81 -8.00
N SER A 60 3.35 -1.86 -7.74
CA SER A 60 4.35 -1.43 -8.72
C SER A 60 5.52 -2.42 -8.76
N TYR A 61 6.28 -2.41 -9.86
CA TYR A 61 7.49 -3.24 -9.96
C TYR A 61 8.49 -2.95 -8.83
N ASP A 62 8.68 -1.66 -8.50
CA ASP A 62 9.64 -1.22 -7.48
C ASP A 62 9.28 -1.66 -6.06
N SER A 63 8.00 -1.88 -5.77
CA SER A 63 7.50 -2.33 -4.45
C SER A 63 7.22 -3.84 -4.38
N ALA A 64 7.41 -4.57 -5.48
CA ALA A 64 7.03 -5.97 -5.56
C ALA A 64 7.68 -6.83 -4.47
N VAL A 65 8.97 -6.61 -4.17
CA VAL A 65 9.69 -7.39 -3.13
C VAL A 65 9.14 -7.19 -1.72
N THR A 66 8.67 -5.99 -1.37
CA THR A 66 8.13 -5.72 -0.02
C THR A 66 6.73 -6.31 0.12
N PHE A 67 5.88 -6.13 -0.89
CA PHE A 67 4.55 -6.75 -0.89
C PHE A 67 4.63 -8.28 -0.93
N ASP A 68 5.60 -8.87 -1.63
CA ASP A 68 5.76 -10.33 -1.64
C ASP A 68 6.15 -10.88 -0.26
N ALA A 69 6.93 -10.12 0.51
CA ALA A 69 7.21 -10.43 1.92
C ALA A 69 5.94 -10.38 2.79
N ASP A 70 5.10 -9.36 2.60
CA ASP A 70 3.79 -9.25 3.27
C ASP A 70 2.90 -10.45 2.93
N CYS A 71 2.79 -10.78 1.64
CA CYS A 71 2.01 -11.91 1.12
C CYS A 71 2.49 -13.23 1.73
N TRP A 72 3.81 -13.45 1.84
CA TRP A 72 4.34 -14.62 2.56
C TRP A 72 3.96 -14.63 4.04
N ALA A 73 4.06 -13.48 4.72
CA ALA A 73 3.73 -13.38 6.14
C ALA A 73 2.25 -13.71 6.38
N MET A 74 1.35 -13.21 5.54
CA MET A 74 -0.08 -13.51 5.61
C MET A 74 -0.36 -14.98 5.24
N LEU A 75 0.07 -15.42 4.07
CA LEU A 75 -0.28 -16.73 3.49
C LEU A 75 0.39 -17.89 4.23
N CYS A 76 1.71 -17.81 4.43
CA CYS A 76 2.50 -18.93 4.91
C CYS A 76 2.65 -18.96 6.42
N LYS A 77 2.50 -17.82 7.09
CA LYS A 77 2.68 -17.70 8.54
C LYS A 77 1.44 -17.23 9.28
N GLY A 78 0.34 -16.96 8.59
CA GLY A 78 -0.95 -16.64 9.19
C GLY A 78 -0.98 -15.28 9.87
N LYS A 79 -0.12 -14.33 9.47
CA LYS A 79 -0.25 -12.95 9.93
C LYS A 79 -1.60 -12.37 9.44
N PRO A 80 -2.24 -11.50 10.23
CA PRO A 80 -3.56 -10.98 9.89
C PRO A 80 -3.51 -10.17 8.60
N HIS A 81 -4.47 -10.40 7.72
CA HIS A 81 -4.76 -9.56 6.54
C HIS A 81 -5.97 -8.64 6.77
N VAL A 82 -6.59 -8.72 7.95
CA VAL A 82 -7.56 -7.74 8.46
C VAL A 82 -6.84 -6.84 9.46
N LEU A 83 -6.71 -5.57 9.13
CA LEU A 83 -5.86 -4.61 9.81
C LEU A 83 -6.67 -3.37 10.18
N ARG A 84 -6.30 -2.70 11.28
CA ARG A 84 -6.82 -1.37 11.62
C ARG A 84 -5.73 -0.34 11.45
N ARG A 85 -5.94 0.66 10.59
CA ARG A 85 -4.94 1.71 10.35
C ARG A 85 -4.65 2.46 11.66
N TYR A 86 -3.38 2.77 11.91
CA TYR A 86 -2.88 3.31 13.17
C TYR A 86 -1.96 4.51 12.94
N LYS A 87 -2.14 5.55 13.75
CA LYS A 87 -1.40 6.82 13.63
C LYS A 87 -0.02 6.76 14.26
N GLU A 88 0.11 6.18 15.45
CA GLU A 88 1.36 6.20 16.23
C GLU A 88 2.35 5.12 15.74
N THR A 89 2.77 5.20 14.49
CA THR A 89 3.65 4.19 13.86
C THR A 89 4.98 4.00 14.60
N ASP A 90 5.55 5.05 15.20
CA ASP A 90 6.81 4.97 15.96
C ASP A 90 6.69 4.10 17.21
N ASP A 91 5.50 4.00 17.80
CA ASP A 91 5.25 3.09 18.92
C ASP A 91 5.40 1.63 18.51
N ASN A 92 5.09 1.31 17.25
CA ASN A 92 5.24 -0.03 16.72
C ASN A 92 6.71 -0.33 16.36
N ARG A 93 7.52 0.68 16.00
CA ARG A 93 8.90 0.46 15.55
C ARG A 93 9.97 0.46 16.64
N LYS A 94 9.65 0.94 17.85
CA LYS A 94 10.59 0.98 18.98
C LYS A 94 10.86 -0.41 19.57
N ALA A 95 11.78 -0.48 20.53
CA ALA A 95 12.21 -1.71 21.19
C ALA A 95 11.14 -2.44 22.04
N THR A 96 9.95 -1.86 22.21
CA THR A 96 8.80 -2.55 22.82
C THR A 96 7.83 -3.12 21.77
N GLY A 97 8.06 -2.80 20.49
CA GLY A 97 7.32 -3.30 19.33
C GLY A 97 8.17 -4.22 18.45
N SER A 98 8.30 -3.91 17.15
CA SER A 98 9.06 -4.69 16.16
C SER A 98 10.57 -4.43 16.23
N ASN A 99 10.97 -3.34 16.90
CA ASN A 99 12.35 -2.85 16.95
C ASN A 99 12.97 -2.56 15.56
N ALA A 100 12.15 -2.27 14.55
CA ALA A 100 12.62 -1.83 13.24
C ALA A 100 13.54 -0.59 13.32
N ASN A 101 13.34 0.30 14.30
CA ASN A 101 14.17 1.48 14.53
C ASN A 101 15.61 1.15 14.98
N ALA A 102 15.90 -0.09 15.37
CA ALA A 102 17.28 -0.54 15.57
C ALA A 102 18.02 -0.80 14.25
N GLU A 103 17.30 -0.77 13.13
CA GLU A 103 17.82 -0.89 11.77
C GLU A 103 18.67 -2.17 11.59
N PRO A 104 18.10 -3.36 11.85
CA PRO A 104 18.85 -4.61 11.97
C PRO A 104 19.57 -5.04 10.67
N PHE A 105 19.17 -4.49 9.52
CA PHE A 105 19.74 -4.82 8.21
C PHE A 105 20.76 -3.79 7.72
N LYS A 106 21.01 -2.71 8.46
CA LYS A 106 22.06 -1.75 8.07
C LYS A 106 23.44 -2.38 8.22
N LYS A 107 24.28 -2.19 7.19
CA LYS A 107 25.68 -2.66 7.19
C LYS A 107 26.45 -2.23 8.45
N ALA A 108 26.26 -0.98 8.89
CA ALA A 108 26.91 -0.45 10.09
C ALA A 108 26.50 -1.21 11.38
N HIS A 109 25.32 -1.82 11.41
CA HIS A 109 24.80 -2.53 12.58
C HIS A 109 24.96 -4.06 12.46
N GLN A 110 25.43 -4.56 11.30
CA GLN A 110 25.44 -5.99 11.00
C GLN A 110 26.22 -6.83 12.02
N ALA A 111 27.37 -6.34 12.51
CA ALA A 111 28.13 -7.07 13.52
C ALA A 111 27.33 -7.31 14.82
N GLN A 112 26.51 -6.32 15.22
CA GLN A 112 25.63 -6.43 16.38
C GLN A 112 24.36 -7.21 16.04
N ALA A 113 23.77 -7.00 14.87
CA ALA A 113 22.58 -7.71 14.41
C ALA A 113 22.84 -9.23 14.25
N SER A 114 23.99 -9.62 13.74
CA SER A 114 24.41 -11.03 13.64
C SER A 114 24.54 -11.69 15.00
N LYS A 115 25.07 -10.98 16.01
CA LYS A 115 25.11 -11.49 17.40
C LYS A 115 23.70 -11.69 17.99
N ARG A 116 22.71 -10.97 17.45
CA ARG A 116 21.30 -11.00 17.83
C ARG A 116 20.45 -11.87 16.89
N GLY A 117 21.07 -12.70 16.04
CA GLY A 117 20.38 -13.70 15.21
C GLY A 117 20.03 -13.28 13.78
N VAL A 118 20.40 -12.07 13.33
CA VAL A 118 20.05 -11.57 11.98
C VAL A 118 21.15 -11.92 10.97
N LYS A 119 20.81 -12.64 9.90
CA LYS A 119 21.76 -12.94 8.81
C LYS A 119 22.09 -11.67 8.01
N VAL A 120 23.21 -11.70 7.30
CA VAL A 120 23.55 -10.65 6.33
C VAL A 120 22.47 -10.60 5.25
N PRO A 121 21.91 -9.42 4.92
CA PRO A 121 20.94 -9.28 3.84
C PRO A 121 21.47 -9.78 2.49
N PRO A 122 20.59 -10.05 1.51
CA PRO A 122 20.99 -10.34 0.13
C PRO A 122 21.94 -9.28 -0.44
N ALA A 123 22.83 -9.70 -1.32
CA ALA A 123 23.68 -8.78 -2.06
C ALA A 123 22.82 -7.85 -2.94
N PRO A 124 23.22 -6.58 -3.11
CA PRO A 124 22.60 -5.71 -4.11
C PRO A 124 22.63 -6.35 -5.50
N ASN A 125 21.61 -6.07 -6.30
CA ASN A 125 21.48 -6.63 -7.64
C ASN A 125 20.78 -5.67 -8.59
N GLN A 126 20.57 -6.10 -9.83
CA GLN A 126 19.96 -5.26 -10.86
C GLN A 126 18.52 -4.85 -10.51
N TYR A 127 17.74 -5.73 -9.88
CA TYR A 127 16.37 -5.41 -9.46
C TYR A 127 16.35 -4.21 -8.51
N SER A 128 17.24 -4.17 -7.51
CA SER A 128 17.32 -3.05 -6.57
C SER A 128 18.05 -1.82 -7.12
N GLY A 129 18.42 -1.79 -8.41
CA GLY A 129 19.26 -0.72 -8.96
C GLY A 129 20.61 -0.64 -8.27
N GLN A 130 21.17 -1.79 -7.90
CA GLN A 130 22.39 -1.94 -7.09
C GLN A 130 22.29 -1.31 -5.68
N GLN A 131 21.08 -1.03 -5.19
CA GLN A 131 20.88 -0.53 -3.83
C GLN A 131 20.88 -1.68 -2.82
N PRO A 132 21.42 -1.45 -1.60
CA PRO A 132 21.49 -2.48 -0.57
C PRO A 132 20.16 -2.68 0.16
N TYR A 133 19.88 -3.93 0.52
CA TYR A 133 18.68 -4.37 1.25
C TYR A 133 18.79 -4.08 2.75
N THR A 134 18.78 -2.80 3.11
CA THR A 134 19.14 -2.31 4.46
C THR A 134 17.96 -1.79 5.27
N SER A 135 16.79 -1.64 4.65
CA SER A 135 15.58 -1.20 5.35
C SER A 135 14.87 -2.40 5.95
N ALA A 136 14.24 -2.21 7.11
CA ALA A 136 13.41 -3.22 7.75
C ALA A 136 11.98 -3.05 7.25
N GLU A 137 11.60 -3.82 6.24
CA GLU A 137 10.20 -4.02 5.86
C GLU A 137 9.49 -4.79 6.95
N GLU A 138 8.25 -4.42 7.29
CA GLU A 138 7.58 -5.00 8.45
C GLU A 138 6.11 -5.35 8.21
N PHE A 139 5.75 -6.60 8.54
CA PHE A 139 4.37 -7.07 8.47
C PHE A 139 3.92 -7.82 9.73
N PRO A 140 2.76 -7.48 10.35
CA PRO A 140 1.86 -6.41 9.94
C PRO A 140 2.50 -5.01 10.05
N PHE A 141 2.05 -4.11 9.19
CA PHE A 141 2.64 -2.76 9.07
C PHE A 141 2.68 -2.03 10.40
N ALA A 142 3.71 -1.21 10.66
CA ALA A 142 3.68 -0.30 11.81
C ALA A 142 2.53 0.72 11.74
N SER A 143 1.97 0.97 10.55
CA SER A 143 0.75 1.76 10.36
C SER A 143 -0.54 0.97 10.60
N ALA A 144 -0.46 -0.22 11.20
CA ALA A 144 -1.59 -0.99 11.67
C ALA A 144 -1.49 -1.27 13.17
N THR A 145 -2.63 -1.40 13.87
CA THR A 145 -2.63 -1.74 15.31
C THR A 145 -2.11 -3.15 15.61
N GLN A 146 -2.13 -4.01 14.60
CA GLN A 146 -1.59 -5.36 14.61
C GLN A 146 -0.06 -5.39 14.38
N GLY A 147 0.52 -4.25 14.00
CA GLY A 147 1.95 -4.11 13.83
C GLY A 147 2.70 -4.05 15.17
N GLY A 148 4.01 -3.83 15.08
CA GLY A 148 4.86 -3.75 16.25
C GLY A 148 5.24 -5.12 16.79
N LYS A 149 4.90 -5.42 18.04
CA LYS A 149 5.35 -6.66 18.69
C LYS A 149 4.84 -7.88 17.92
N GLY A 150 5.77 -8.75 17.53
CA GLY A 150 5.47 -9.93 16.73
C GLY A 150 5.28 -9.66 15.24
N ALA A 151 5.51 -8.44 14.74
CA ALA A 151 5.67 -8.21 13.32
C ALA A 151 6.93 -8.91 12.81
N TYR A 152 6.88 -9.40 11.58
CA TYR A 152 8.04 -9.94 10.88
C TYR A 152 8.77 -8.84 10.15
N LEU A 153 10.09 -8.90 10.21
CA LEU A 153 11.01 -7.99 9.58
C LEU A 153 11.73 -8.67 8.42
N PHE A 154 11.80 -7.97 7.29
CA PHE A 154 12.46 -8.43 6.07
C PHE A 154 13.43 -7.34 5.57
N PRO A 155 14.59 -7.72 5.02
CA PRO A 155 15.47 -6.76 4.40
C PRO A 155 14.91 -6.30 3.05
N ALA A 156 14.79 -4.99 2.87
CA ALA A 156 14.31 -4.39 1.64
C ALA A 156 15.19 -3.21 1.19
N PRO A 157 15.25 -2.91 -0.13
CA PRO A 157 15.82 -1.66 -0.59
C PRO A 157 14.94 -0.49 -0.11
N ARG A 158 15.57 0.63 0.30
CA ARG A 158 14.82 1.79 0.81
C ARG A 158 13.82 2.33 -0.23
N GLY A 159 14.19 2.31 -1.51
CA GLY A 159 13.30 2.73 -2.61
C GLY A 159 12.03 1.88 -2.70
N ALA A 160 12.14 0.56 -2.51
CA ALA A 160 11.01 -0.36 -2.54
C ALA A 160 10.03 -0.08 -1.38
N GLN A 161 10.56 0.08 -0.16
CA GLN A 161 9.75 0.43 1.00
C GLN A 161 9.07 1.81 0.86
N ASN A 162 9.77 2.81 0.31
CA ASN A 162 9.16 4.11 0.03
C ASN A 162 8.01 3.98 -1.00
N SER A 163 8.19 3.16 -2.04
CA SER A 163 7.17 2.90 -3.06
C SER A 163 5.95 2.20 -2.46
N GLN A 164 6.14 1.18 -1.62
CA GLN A 164 5.08 0.50 -0.88
C GLN A 164 4.32 1.48 0.03
N GLY A 165 5.04 2.34 0.76
CA GLY A 165 4.43 3.38 1.59
C GLY A 165 3.56 4.36 0.79
N GLY A 166 4.01 4.75 -0.41
CA GLY A 166 3.23 5.58 -1.34
C GLY A 166 1.96 4.89 -1.83
N ILE A 167 2.07 3.61 -2.23
CA ILE A 167 0.93 2.79 -2.65
C ILE A 167 -0.08 2.65 -1.51
N MET A 168 0.37 2.29 -0.31
CA MET A 168 -0.51 2.18 0.85
C MET A 168 -1.16 3.51 1.22
N GLY A 169 -0.44 4.63 1.12
CA GLY A 169 -1.03 5.97 1.25
C GLY A 169 -2.16 6.22 0.25
N GLY A 170 -1.97 5.81 -1.01
CA GLY A 170 -2.98 5.86 -2.05
C GLY A 170 -4.18 4.96 -1.76
N VAL A 171 -3.96 3.72 -1.29
CA VAL A 171 -5.02 2.79 -0.86
C VAL A 171 -5.85 3.42 0.24
N TYR A 172 -5.22 3.94 1.29
CA TYR A 172 -5.96 4.55 2.40
C TYR A 172 -6.80 5.74 1.95
N SER A 173 -6.25 6.60 1.08
CA SER A 173 -6.99 7.73 0.52
C SER A 173 -8.16 7.28 -0.36
N HIS A 174 -7.93 6.32 -1.26
CA HIS A 174 -8.92 5.82 -2.21
C HIS A 174 -10.13 5.18 -1.52
N TYR A 175 -9.88 4.41 -0.46
CA TYR A 175 -10.92 3.69 0.28
C TYR A 175 -11.46 4.47 1.49
N GLY A 176 -10.99 5.71 1.74
CA GLY A 176 -11.44 6.51 2.89
C GLY A 176 -11.08 5.90 4.25
N ILE A 177 -9.94 5.22 4.35
CA ILE A 177 -9.50 4.54 5.58
C ILE A 177 -8.71 5.52 6.43
N ASP A 178 -9.31 6.03 7.49
CA ASP A 178 -8.64 6.96 8.41
C ASP A 178 -7.76 6.25 9.44
N PRO A 179 -6.73 6.91 9.99
CA PRO A 179 -5.89 6.32 11.02
C PRO A 179 -6.53 6.45 12.41
N TYR A 180 -6.69 5.34 13.11
CA TYR A 180 -7.00 5.33 14.55
C TYR A 180 -5.83 5.92 15.36
N SER A 181 -6.15 6.73 16.37
CA SER A 181 -5.18 7.24 17.35
C SER A 181 -5.65 6.95 18.77
N LYS A 182 -4.80 6.35 19.60
CA LYS A 182 -5.12 6.10 21.01
C LYS A 182 -5.11 7.37 21.87
N ASN A 183 -4.52 8.45 21.36
CA ASN A 183 -4.31 9.70 22.08
C ASN A 183 -5.34 10.79 21.75
N ALA A 184 -6.28 10.53 20.83
CA ALA A 184 -7.30 11.51 20.47
C ALA A 184 -8.32 11.68 21.62
N ALA A 185 -8.51 12.93 22.07
CA ALA A 185 -9.40 13.29 23.18
C ALA A 185 -10.88 12.96 22.91
N ASN A 186 -11.26 12.90 21.63
CA ASN A 186 -12.59 12.55 21.18
C ASN A 186 -12.44 11.37 20.21
N ASN A 187 -12.30 10.15 20.73
CA ASN A 187 -12.52 8.93 19.93
C ASN A 187 -14.03 8.78 19.65
N ASN A 188 -14.67 9.85 19.15
CA ASN A 188 -16.06 9.84 18.74
C ASN A 188 -16.17 9.00 17.46
N GLY A 189 -16.20 7.68 17.62
CA GLY A 189 -16.59 6.73 16.59
C GLY A 189 -15.77 6.80 15.29
N CYS A 190 -14.43 6.78 15.36
CA CYS A 190 -13.66 6.38 14.17
C CYS A 190 -13.78 4.86 14.03
N ASP A 191 -14.98 4.45 13.65
CA ASP A 191 -15.32 3.07 13.45
C ASP A 191 -14.73 2.62 12.10
N ASP A 192 -14.69 3.45 11.05
CA ASP A 192 -14.23 3.14 9.66
C ASP A 192 -12.70 2.94 9.44
N ASN A 193 -12.00 2.29 10.37
CA ASN A 193 -10.53 2.16 10.31
C ASN A 193 -10.04 0.75 9.93
N TRP A 194 -10.94 -0.23 9.89
CA TRP A 194 -10.61 -1.61 9.59
C TRP A 194 -10.67 -1.88 8.10
N TYR A 195 -9.63 -2.51 7.58
CA TYR A 195 -9.55 -2.93 6.19
C TYR A 195 -9.04 -4.36 6.08
N LYS A 196 -9.48 -5.05 5.03
CA LYS A 196 -9.07 -6.41 4.70
C LYS A 196 -8.39 -6.40 3.34
N ILE A 197 -7.15 -6.82 3.31
CA ILE A 197 -6.45 -7.05 2.05
C ILE A 197 -7.01 -8.32 1.44
N VAL A 198 -7.78 -8.18 0.36
CA VAL A 198 -8.41 -9.32 -0.33
C VAL A 198 -7.66 -9.77 -1.57
N LYS A 199 -6.88 -8.86 -2.17
CA LYS A 199 -6.21 -9.12 -3.44
C LYS A 199 -5.05 -8.17 -3.71
N PHE A 200 -4.05 -8.66 -4.42
CA PHE A 200 -3.00 -7.86 -5.03
C PHE A 200 -3.11 -7.88 -6.55
N THR A 201 -2.79 -6.78 -7.23
CA THR A 201 -2.75 -6.69 -8.70
C THR A 201 -1.45 -6.03 -9.16
N GLY A 202 -1.20 -5.94 -10.47
CA GLY A 202 0.01 -5.32 -11.02
C GLY A 202 1.22 -6.26 -11.05
N SER A 203 2.40 -5.74 -10.68
CA SER A 203 3.69 -6.44 -10.77
C SER A 203 3.90 -7.38 -9.59
N LEU A 204 3.23 -8.54 -9.61
CA LEU A 204 3.21 -9.46 -8.46
C LEU A 204 4.42 -10.39 -8.39
N GLY A 205 4.99 -10.47 -7.19
CA GLY A 205 5.87 -11.55 -6.79
C GLY A 205 5.15 -12.90 -6.64
N PRO A 206 5.91 -14.00 -6.50
CA PRO A 206 5.35 -15.35 -6.40
C PRO A 206 4.45 -15.57 -5.17
N TYR A 207 4.78 -15.03 -4.00
CA TYR A 207 3.92 -15.17 -2.81
C TYR A 207 2.62 -14.39 -2.94
N CYS A 208 2.64 -13.20 -3.56
CA CYS A 208 1.40 -12.47 -3.81
C CYS A 208 0.51 -13.14 -4.87
N LYS A 209 1.11 -13.75 -5.90
CA LYS A 209 0.38 -14.62 -6.83
C LYS A 209 -0.26 -15.80 -6.09
N ALA A 210 0.50 -16.47 -5.23
CA ALA A 210 -0.01 -17.57 -4.40
C ALA A 210 -1.09 -17.08 -3.41
N PHE A 211 -0.94 -15.91 -2.81
CA PHE A 211 -1.91 -15.30 -1.91
C PHE A 211 -3.26 -15.14 -2.61
N ASN A 212 -3.29 -14.54 -3.80
CA ASN A 212 -4.52 -14.36 -4.56
C ASN A 212 -5.26 -15.67 -4.84
N ASN A 213 -4.51 -16.76 -5.07
CA ASN A 213 -5.07 -18.07 -5.38
C ASN A 213 -5.50 -18.85 -4.13
N HIS A 214 -4.94 -18.55 -2.96
CA HIS A 214 -5.03 -19.42 -1.78
C HIS A 214 -5.43 -18.71 -0.48
N ILE A 215 -5.74 -17.41 -0.49
CA ILE A 215 -6.04 -16.69 0.76
C ILE A 215 -7.23 -17.25 1.55
N ASN A 216 -8.20 -17.83 0.85
CA ASN A 216 -9.37 -18.48 1.44
C ASN A 216 -9.25 -20.03 1.48
N SER A 217 -8.07 -20.56 1.19
CA SER A 217 -7.80 -22.00 1.17
C SER A 217 -7.56 -22.53 2.58
N ALA A 218 -8.13 -23.69 2.90
CA ALA A 218 -7.85 -24.40 4.15
C ALA A 218 -6.44 -25.01 4.19
N THR A 219 -5.80 -25.18 3.03
CA THR A 219 -4.45 -25.73 2.90
C THR A 219 -3.47 -24.69 2.39
N LYS A 220 -2.28 -24.62 3.00
CA LYS A 220 -1.19 -23.77 2.52
C LYS A 220 -0.65 -24.29 1.18
N PRO A 221 -0.31 -23.40 0.24
CA PRO A 221 0.26 -23.81 -1.05
C PRO A 221 1.70 -24.28 -0.90
N SER A 222 2.23 -24.93 -1.95
CA SER A 222 3.59 -25.48 -1.98
C SER A 222 4.68 -24.45 -1.71
N GLU A 223 4.42 -23.21 -2.09
CA GLU A 223 5.25 -22.04 -1.90
C GLU A 223 5.51 -21.81 -0.41
N CYS A 224 4.70 -22.33 0.51
CA CYS A 224 4.95 -22.18 1.95
C CYS A 224 5.88 -23.25 2.54
N ASN A 225 6.24 -24.28 1.77
CA ASN A 225 7.08 -25.38 2.25
C ASN A 225 8.55 -24.96 2.36
N SER A 226 9.26 -25.44 3.38
CA SER A 226 10.68 -25.13 3.61
C SER A 226 11.62 -25.67 2.53
N GLY A 227 11.26 -26.77 1.86
CA GLY A 227 12.02 -27.33 0.75
C GLY A 227 11.79 -26.65 -0.61
N THR A 228 10.85 -25.70 -0.69
CA THR A 228 10.49 -25.02 -1.94
C THR A 228 11.11 -23.63 -1.94
N LYS A 229 12.09 -23.43 -2.83
CA LYS A 229 12.71 -22.12 -3.06
C LYS A 229 11.84 -21.29 -3.99
N VAL A 230 11.42 -20.12 -3.51
CA VAL A 230 10.49 -19.24 -4.21
C VAL A 230 11.15 -17.87 -4.42
N ALA A 231 11.88 -17.72 -5.51
CA ALA A 231 12.54 -16.45 -5.85
C ALA A 231 11.68 -15.62 -6.81
N GLY A 232 11.51 -14.33 -6.51
CA GLY A 232 10.96 -13.35 -7.46
C GLY A 232 12.04 -12.73 -8.35
N ASP A 233 11.68 -11.68 -9.09
CA ASP A 233 12.59 -10.96 -9.99
C ASP A 233 13.79 -10.34 -9.25
N TRP A 234 13.68 -10.13 -7.94
CA TRP A 234 14.78 -9.73 -7.06
C TRP A 234 15.81 -10.83 -6.76
N GLY A 235 15.62 -12.06 -7.26
CA GLY A 235 16.67 -13.08 -7.31
C GLY A 235 16.94 -13.86 -6.02
N PHE A 236 16.14 -13.72 -4.98
CA PHE A 236 16.22 -14.52 -3.74
C PHE A 236 14.81 -14.83 -3.20
N ASP A 237 14.69 -15.76 -2.25
CA ASP A 237 13.42 -16.02 -1.57
C ASP A 237 13.30 -15.11 -0.35
N VAL A 238 12.28 -14.24 -0.29
CA VAL A 238 12.07 -13.32 0.85
C VAL A 238 11.87 -14.07 2.16
N ALA A 239 11.37 -15.31 2.11
CA ALA A 239 11.17 -16.17 3.27
C ALA A 239 12.49 -16.67 3.88
N GLU A 240 13.62 -16.62 3.17
CA GLU A 240 14.94 -16.95 3.73
C GLU A 240 15.49 -15.84 4.66
N TYR A 241 14.79 -14.69 4.73
CA TYR A 241 15.22 -13.48 5.44
C TYR A 241 14.12 -12.88 6.32
N ALA A 242 13.28 -13.73 6.93
CA ALA A 242 12.24 -13.30 7.84
C ALA A 242 12.65 -13.42 9.32
N TYR A 243 12.46 -12.35 10.09
CA TYR A 243 12.82 -12.29 11.51
C TYR A 243 11.71 -11.73 12.37
N GLU A 244 11.56 -12.22 13.59
CA GLU A 244 10.67 -11.64 14.61
C GLU A 244 11.52 -11.12 15.77
N PHE A 245 11.22 -9.91 16.25
CA PHE A 245 11.89 -9.38 17.42
C PHE A 245 11.29 -9.93 18.72
N THR A 246 12.15 -10.50 19.57
CA THR A 246 11.76 -11.22 20.79
C THR A 246 12.17 -10.51 22.09
N GLY A 247 12.68 -9.27 21.99
CA GLY A 247 13.10 -8.45 23.14
C GLY A 247 14.61 -8.16 23.13
N PRO A 248 15.49 -9.07 23.56
CA PRO A 248 16.92 -8.86 23.37
C PRO A 248 17.34 -9.10 21.91
N ASP A 249 16.72 -10.07 21.25
CA ASP A 249 17.22 -10.67 20.00
C ASP A 249 16.14 -10.74 18.90
N PHE A 250 16.59 -11.11 17.71
CA PHE A 250 15.76 -11.42 16.56
C PHE A 250 15.77 -12.93 16.30
N SER A 251 14.60 -13.54 16.35
CA SER A 251 14.42 -14.96 16.02
C SER A 251 14.20 -15.10 14.52
N TYR A 252 14.92 -16.02 13.90
CA TYR A 252 14.65 -16.43 12.52
C TYR A 252 13.30 -17.16 12.47
N VAL A 253 12.38 -16.68 11.62
CA VAL A 253 11.03 -17.25 11.45
C VAL A 253 10.76 -17.68 10.00
N GLY A 254 11.78 -17.55 9.15
CA GLY A 254 11.78 -17.94 7.74
C GLY A 254 11.67 -19.44 7.51
N LYS A 255 11.95 -19.83 6.27
CA LYS A 255 11.96 -21.24 5.83
C LYS A 255 13.27 -21.97 6.10
#